data_AF-A0A0K2RR61-F1
#
_entry.id   AF-A0A0K2RR61-F1
#
_cell.length_a   1.000
_cell.length_b   1.000
_cell.length_c   1.000
_cell.angle_alpha   90.00
_cell.angle_beta   90.00
_cell.angle_gamma   90.00
#
_symmetry.space_group_name_H-M   'P 1'
#
loop_
_entity.id
_entity.type
_entity.pdbx_description
1 polymer ?
#
loop_
_entity_poly.entity_id
_entity_poly.type
_entity_poly.pdbx_seq_one_letter_code
_entity_poly.pdbx_strand_id
1 'polypeptide(L)'
;MATIIDAAALKDRMDAGKRTVLLDVRWVLGDPHGHSHFRQAHIPGAVYVDLHHELADPTAEGQGRHPLPSTAALQRSARAWGINDGDTVVAYDDSGSTAAARLWWLLRDAGFHSVFLLDGGLGAWRAAGHPLAQDEQPPVPGDVVLGHGHMDAISMEDAADWHSRGILLDARAGSATGAKSNPLIPARDTFPAR
;
A
#
# COMPACT_ATOMS: atom_id res chain seq x y z
N MET A 1 11.81 14.19 6.08
CA MET A 1 10.85 13.34 6.82
C MET A 1 11.20 11.89 6.51
N ALA A 2 11.22 11.01 7.51
CA ALA A 2 11.50 9.60 7.28
C ALA A 2 10.28 8.91 6.64
N THR A 3 10.51 8.07 5.63
CA THR A 3 9.47 7.31 4.91
C THR A 3 9.41 5.85 5.38
N ILE A 4 10.51 5.36 5.96
CA ILE A 4 10.68 3.98 6.39
C ILE A 4 10.88 3.91 7.91
N ILE A 5 10.45 2.80 8.50
CA ILE A 5 10.72 2.41 9.88
C ILE A 5 11.25 0.97 9.86
N ASP A 6 12.35 0.69 10.56
CA ASP A 6 12.85 -0.68 10.66
C ASP A 6 12.10 -1.49 11.74
N ALA A 7 12.30 -2.81 11.74
CA ALA A 7 11.61 -3.72 12.66
C ALA A 7 11.90 -3.42 14.14
N ALA A 8 13.13 -3.03 14.48
CA ALA A 8 13.53 -2.74 15.85
C ALA A 8 12.86 -1.44 16.34
N ALA A 9 12.88 -0.38 15.54
CA ALA A 9 12.23 0.88 15.83
C ALA A 9 10.69 0.75 15.93
N LEU A 10 10.08 -0.09 15.10
CA LEU A 10 8.66 -0.43 15.22
C LEU A 10 8.39 -1.15 16.55
N LYS A 11 9.19 -2.17 16.89
CA LYS A 11 9.04 -2.94 18.13
C LYS A 11 9.17 -2.04 19.36
N ASP A 12 10.19 -1.18 19.41
CA ASP A 12 10.39 -0.22 20.50
C ASP A 12 9.21 0.75 20.64
N ARG A 13 8.65 1.21 19.51
CA ARG A 13 7.46 2.07 19.51
C ARG A 13 6.25 1.36 20.10
N MET A 14 6.03 0.11 19.72
CA MET A 14 4.93 -0.72 20.23
C MET A 14 5.08 -1.00 21.73
N ASP A 15 6.28 -1.37 22.17
CA ASP A 15 6.57 -1.66 23.58
C ASP A 15 6.43 -0.42 24.48
N ALA A 16 6.74 0.76 23.94
CA ALA A 16 6.52 2.04 24.60
C ALA A 16 5.05 2.47 24.66
N GLY A 17 4.11 1.66 24.13
CA GLY A 17 2.68 1.97 24.12
C GLY A 17 2.30 3.16 23.24
N LYS A 18 3.17 3.58 22.32
CA LYS A 18 2.88 4.68 21.41
C LYS A 18 1.84 4.22 20.38
N ARG A 19 0.74 4.96 20.27
CA ARG A 19 -0.33 4.66 19.32
C ARG A 19 0.22 4.48 17.90
N THR A 20 -0.02 3.29 17.35
CA THR A 20 0.46 2.87 16.03
C THR A 20 -0.63 2.03 15.38
N VAL A 21 -1.07 2.41 14.20
CA VAL A 21 -1.99 1.63 13.37
C VAL A 21 -1.14 0.82 12.39
N LEU A 22 -1.17 -0.50 12.53
CA LEU A 22 -0.43 -1.42 11.70
C LEU A 22 -1.32 -1.96 10.59
N LEU A 23 -0.89 -1.80 9.34
CA LEU A 23 -1.68 -2.18 8.17
C LEU A 23 -0.92 -3.21 7.34
N ASP A 24 -1.50 -4.40 7.25
CA ASP A 24 -1.00 -5.48 6.41
C ASP A 24 -1.70 -5.43 5.06
N VAL A 25 -0.96 -5.00 4.04
CA VAL A 25 -1.49 -4.76 2.70
C VAL A 25 -1.05 -5.87 1.73
N ARG A 26 -0.76 -7.07 2.24
CA ARG A 26 -0.20 -8.14 1.40
C ARG A 26 -1.09 -8.44 0.20
N TRP A 27 -0.46 -8.38 -0.97
CA TRP A 27 -1.11 -8.67 -2.24
C TRP A 27 -0.09 -9.28 -3.19
N VAL A 28 -0.50 -10.37 -3.85
CA VAL A 28 0.30 -11.08 -4.84
C VAL A 28 -0.57 -11.32 -6.06
N LEU A 29 -0.06 -10.96 -7.24
CA LEU A 29 -0.80 -11.14 -8.49
C LEU A 29 -1.10 -12.63 -8.72
N GLY A 30 -2.39 -12.95 -8.88
CA GLY A 30 -2.86 -14.31 -9.10
C GLY A 30 -3.13 -15.11 -7.82
N ASP A 31 -2.88 -14.54 -6.64
CA ASP A 31 -3.23 -15.16 -5.36
C ASP A 31 -4.38 -14.40 -4.66
N PRO A 32 -5.60 -14.97 -4.61
CA PRO A 32 -6.73 -14.34 -3.94
C PRO A 32 -6.72 -14.54 -2.42
N HIS A 33 -5.77 -15.29 -1.86
CA HIS A 33 -5.82 -15.72 -0.46
C HIS A 33 -5.08 -14.79 0.51
N GLY A 34 -4.85 -13.52 0.14
CA GLY A 34 -4.14 -12.53 0.97
C GLY A 34 -4.65 -12.48 2.41
N HIS A 35 -5.97 -12.42 2.61
CA HIS A 35 -6.58 -12.41 3.94
C HIS A 35 -6.35 -13.72 4.72
N SER A 36 -6.43 -14.86 4.05
CA SER A 36 -6.11 -16.16 4.66
C SER A 36 -4.66 -16.24 5.13
N HIS A 37 -3.72 -15.68 4.35
CA HIS A 37 -2.31 -15.61 4.76
C HIS A 37 -2.12 -14.68 5.96
N PHE A 38 -2.81 -13.54 6.00
CA PHE A 38 -2.82 -12.65 7.15
C PHE A 38 -3.24 -13.38 8.42
N ARG A 39 -4.35 -14.14 8.37
CA ARG A 39 -4.85 -14.91 9.51
C ARG A 39 -3.90 -16.01 9.99
N GLN A 40 -3.03 -16.52 9.12
CA GLN A 40 -2.02 -17.53 9.51
C GLN A 40 -0.86 -16.92 10.31
N ALA A 41 -0.43 -15.72 9.94
CA ALA A 41 0.67 -15.01 10.58
C ALA A 41 0.71 -13.53 10.16
N HIS A 42 0.62 -12.63 11.13
CA HIS A 42 0.77 -11.18 10.94
C HIS A 42 1.44 -10.52 12.16
N ILE A 43 1.77 -9.24 12.06
CA ILE A 43 2.32 -8.48 13.20
C ILE A 43 1.19 -8.25 14.22
N PRO A 44 1.39 -8.51 15.53
CA PRO A 44 0.34 -8.34 16.53
C PRO A 44 -0.35 -6.98 16.49
N GLY A 45 -1.69 -7.00 16.43
CA GLY A 45 -2.53 -5.80 16.35
C GLY A 45 -2.64 -5.17 14.95
N ALA A 46 -2.09 -5.80 13.92
CA ALA A 46 -2.28 -5.35 12.54
C ALA A 46 -3.71 -5.57 12.05
N VAL A 47 -4.11 -4.74 11.09
CA VAL A 47 -5.38 -4.84 10.35
C VAL A 47 -5.06 -5.20 8.91
N TYR A 48 -5.76 -6.18 8.36
CA TYR A 48 -5.65 -6.53 6.94
C TYR A 48 -6.31 -5.45 6.07
N VAL A 49 -5.64 -5.06 4.99
CA VAL A 49 -6.14 -4.10 4.00
C VAL A 49 -6.23 -4.78 2.64
N ASP A 50 -7.44 -4.84 2.09
CA ASP A 50 -7.69 -5.35 0.75
C ASP A 50 -7.31 -4.29 -0.30
N LEU A 51 -6.20 -4.54 -1.00
CA LEU A 51 -5.72 -3.64 -2.04
C LEU A 51 -6.76 -3.39 -3.15
N HIS A 52 -7.52 -4.41 -3.53
CA HIS A 52 -8.45 -4.34 -4.66
C HIS A 52 -9.72 -3.56 -4.32
N HIS A 53 -10.22 -3.69 -3.09
CA HIS A 53 -11.48 -3.10 -2.67
C HIS A 53 -11.34 -1.81 -1.87
N GLU A 54 -10.22 -1.61 -1.17
CA GLU A 54 -10.05 -0.49 -0.23
C GLU A 54 -8.97 0.51 -0.68
N LEU A 55 -8.01 0.07 -1.49
CA LEU A 55 -6.97 0.93 -2.07
C LEU A 55 -7.14 1.15 -3.57
N ALA A 56 -8.25 0.72 -4.14
CA ALA A 56 -8.57 0.91 -5.55
C ALA A 56 -10.07 1.13 -5.76
N ASP A 57 -10.43 1.64 -6.93
CA ASP A 57 -11.82 1.65 -7.40
C ASP A 57 -12.02 0.49 -8.41
N PRO A 58 -12.60 -0.65 -8.00
CA PRO A 58 -12.84 -1.77 -8.90
C PRO A 58 -13.96 -1.49 -9.92
N THR A 59 -14.73 -0.41 -9.76
CA THR A 59 -15.82 -0.04 -10.67
C THR A 59 -15.36 0.85 -11.83
N ALA A 60 -14.15 1.41 -11.75
CA ALA A 60 -13.58 2.29 -12.76
C ALA A 60 -13.00 1.49 -13.95
N GLU A 61 -13.89 0.90 -14.74
CA GLU A 61 -13.52 0.13 -15.94
C GLU A 61 -12.66 0.95 -16.92
N GLY A 62 -11.63 0.31 -17.48
CA GLY A 62 -10.74 0.94 -18.47
C GLY A 62 -9.60 1.80 -17.92
N GLN A 63 -9.50 2.02 -16.61
CA GLN A 63 -8.46 2.85 -15.97
C GLN A 63 -7.28 2.06 -15.40
N GLY A 64 -6.97 0.91 -16.02
CA GLY A 64 -5.92 -0.01 -15.56
C GLY A 64 -6.37 -0.95 -14.44
N ARG A 65 -5.40 -1.65 -13.82
CA ARG A 65 -5.67 -2.74 -12.86
C ARG A 65 -6.18 -2.28 -11.49
N HIS A 66 -5.62 -1.19 -10.98
CA HIS A 66 -5.96 -0.63 -9.67
C HIS A 66 -6.16 0.88 -9.80
N PRO A 67 -7.29 1.32 -10.40
CA PRO A 67 -7.66 2.73 -10.47
C PRO A 67 -7.64 3.37 -9.09
N LEU A 68 -7.37 4.68 -9.00
CA LEU A 68 -7.34 5.37 -7.71
C LEU A 68 -8.75 5.41 -7.09
N PRO A 69 -8.90 5.14 -5.78
CA PRO A 69 -10.17 5.31 -5.11
C PRO A 69 -10.51 6.81 -4.96
N SER A 70 -11.80 7.14 -4.87
CA SER A 70 -12.20 8.48 -4.43
C SER A 70 -11.73 8.76 -3.00
N THR A 71 -11.45 10.03 -2.66
CA THR A 71 -11.12 10.45 -1.28
C THR A 71 -12.14 9.96 -0.27
N ALA A 72 -13.43 10.03 -0.61
CA ALA A 72 -14.50 9.58 0.28
C ALA A 72 -14.46 8.07 0.53
N ALA A 73 -14.09 7.27 -0.48
CA ALA A 73 -13.90 5.82 -0.31
C ALA A 73 -12.67 5.53 0.55
N LEU A 74 -11.53 6.15 0.24
CA LEU A 74 -10.30 5.99 1.02
C LEU A 74 -10.51 6.40 2.48
N GLN A 75 -11.21 7.51 2.76
CA GLN A 75 -11.51 7.95 4.12
C GLN A 75 -12.38 6.94 4.87
N ARG A 76 -13.39 6.34 4.22
CA ARG A 76 -14.20 5.30 4.85
C ARG A 76 -13.35 4.09 5.23
N SER A 77 -12.48 3.62 4.33
CA SER A 77 -11.56 2.52 4.61
C SER A 77 -10.56 2.88 5.71
N ALA A 78 -9.94 4.06 5.65
CA ALA A 78 -9.00 4.55 6.68
C ALA A 78 -9.62 4.58 8.09
N ARG A 79 -10.88 5.05 8.18
CA ARG A 79 -11.64 5.00 9.44
C ARG A 79 -11.95 3.56 9.85
N ALA A 80 -12.34 2.70 8.91
CA ALA A 80 -12.60 1.28 9.18
C ALA A 80 -11.35 0.54 9.67
N TRP A 81 -10.14 0.98 9.29
CA TRP A 81 -8.88 0.45 9.84
C TRP A 81 -8.52 1.00 11.22
N GLY A 82 -9.30 1.96 11.74
CA GLY A 82 -9.09 2.58 13.05
C GLY A 82 -8.11 3.75 13.09
N ILE A 83 -7.88 4.42 11.95
CA ILE A 83 -7.01 5.60 11.88
C ILE A 83 -7.75 6.84 12.41
N ASN A 84 -7.12 7.53 13.35
CA ASN A 84 -7.52 8.87 13.81
C ASN A 84 -6.54 9.94 13.33
N ASP A 85 -6.96 11.20 13.41
CA ASP A 85 -6.04 12.32 13.17
C ASP A 85 -4.88 12.30 14.17
N GLY A 86 -3.65 12.45 13.67
CA GLY A 86 -2.43 12.43 14.49
C GLY A 86 -1.86 11.04 14.81
N ASP A 87 -2.55 9.96 14.42
CA ASP A 87 -2.02 8.60 14.55
C ASP A 87 -0.74 8.41 13.72
N THR A 88 0.06 7.43 14.10
CA THR A 88 1.16 6.94 13.26
C THR A 88 0.72 5.65 12.58
N VAL A 89 0.77 5.63 11.26
CA VAL A 89 0.47 4.46 10.44
C VAL A 89 1.76 3.80 10.01
N VAL A 90 1.85 2.48 10.15
CA VAL A 90 2.94 1.68 9.59
C VAL A 90 2.33 0.63 8.68
N ALA A 91 2.61 0.76 7.38
CA ALA A 91 2.17 -0.17 6.35
C ALA A 91 3.27 -1.17 6.03
N TYR A 92 2.90 -2.43 5.86
CA TYR A 92 3.81 -3.48 5.44
C TYR A 92 3.10 -4.50 4.56
N ASP A 93 3.88 -5.33 3.89
CA ASP A 93 3.40 -6.53 3.21
C ASP A 93 4.42 -7.67 3.38
N ASP A 94 4.13 -8.81 2.75
CA ASP A 94 5.03 -9.97 2.65
C ASP A 94 5.42 -10.24 1.18
N SER A 95 5.35 -9.22 0.31
CA SER A 95 5.46 -9.38 -1.15
C SER A 95 6.28 -8.29 -1.86
N GLY A 96 7.23 -7.65 -1.16
CA GLY A 96 8.19 -6.72 -1.75
C GLY A 96 7.74 -5.26 -1.73
N SER A 97 6.90 -4.89 -0.77
CA SER A 97 6.52 -3.52 -0.40
C SER A 97 5.75 -2.72 -1.44
N THR A 98 5.36 -3.32 -2.57
CA THR A 98 4.65 -2.59 -3.65
C THR A 98 3.24 -2.20 -3.21
N ALA A 99 2.52 -3.10 -2.55
CA ALA A 99 1.17 -2.84 -2.06
C ALA A 99 1.19 -1.88 -0.86
N ALA A 100 2.14 -2.07 0.05
CA ALA A 100 2.37 -1.15 1.16
C ALA A 100 2.72 0.26 0.66
N ALA A 101 3.58 0.39 -0.36
CA ALA A 101 3.94 1.67 -0.96
C ALA A 101 2.74 2.38 -1.60
N ARG A 102 1.80 1.64 -2.20
CA ARG A 102 0.55 2.21 -2.70
C ARG A 102 -0.29 2.83 -1.57
N LEU A 103 -0.47 2.12 -0.45
CA LEU A 103 -1.18 2.66 0.70
C LEU A 103 -0.49 3.93 1.22
N TRP A 104 0.84 3.88 1.38
CA TRP A 104 1.65 5.03 1.79
C TRP A 104 1.42 6.23 0.86
N TRP A 105 1.48 6.03 -0.45
CA TRP A 105 1.27 7.10 -1.42
C TRP A 105 -0.16 7.68 -1.33
N LEU A 106 -1.18 6.83 -1.25
CA LEU A 106 -2.58 7.25 -1.14
C LEU A 106 -2.84 8.08 0.12
N LEU A 107 -2.31 7.66 1.28
CA LEU A 107 -2.45 8.43 2.51
C LEU A 107 -1.72 9.77 2.44
N ARG A 108 -0.54 9.82 1.80
CA ARG A 108 0.22 11.06 1.59
C ARG A 108 -0.50 12.01 0.66
N ASP A 109 -1.03 11.52 -0.46
CA ASP A 109 -1.87 12.31 -1.37
C ASP A 109 -3.14 12.84 -0.70
N ALA A 110 -3.66 12.07 0.26
CA ALA A 110 -4.79 12.47 1.07
C ALA A 110 -4.45 13.44 2.22
N GLY A 111 -3.20 13.90 2.32
CA GLY A 111 -2.75 14.85 3.34
C GLY A 111 -2.39 14.21 4.69
N PHE A 112 -2.32 12.88 4.79
CA PHE A 112 -1.91 12.15 5.98
C PHE A 112 -0.39 11.90 5.95
N HIS A 113 0.35 12.58 6.82
CA HIS A 113 1.82 12.64 6.73
C HIS A 113 2.55 11.61 7.58
N SER A 114 1.94 11.17 8.69
CA SER A 114 2.54 10.26 9.68
C SER A 114 2.38 8.79 9.27
N VAL A 115 2.77 8.47 8.04
CA VAL A 115 2.70 7.12 7.47
C VAL A 115 4.09 6.64 7.05
N PHE A 116 4.45 5.43 7.47
CA PHE A 116 5.75 4.81 7.25
C PHE A 116 5.59 3.43 6.60
N LEU A 117 6.60 3.01 5.85
CA LEU A 117 6.75 1.64 5.36
C LEU A 117 7.66 0.86 6.30
N LEU A 118 7.28 -0.37 6.66
CA LEU A 118 8.17 -1.28 7.39
C LEU A 118 9.29 -1.77 6.46
N ASP A 119 10.53 -1.42 6.77
CA ASP A 119 11.69 -1.83 5.99
C ASP A 119 11.87 -3.35 6.05
N GLY A 120 11.90 -3.98 4.87
CA GLY A 120 11.92 -5.44 4.70
C GLY A 120 10.62 -6.17 5.08
N GLY A 121 9.54 -5.45 5.40
CA GLY A 121 8.20 -5.99 5.59
C GLY A 121 8.09 -7.07 6.68
N LEU A 122 7.13 -7.98 6.51
CA LEU A 122 6.90 -9.10 7.45
C LEU A 122 8.11 -10.03 7.54
N GLY A 123 8.87 -10.17 6.45
CA GLY A 123 10.11 -10.96 6.41
C GLY A 123 11.16 -10.46 7.40
N ALA A 124 11.42 -9.14 7.43
CA ALA A 124 12.36 -8.55 8.37
C ALA A 124 11.89 -8.66 9.83
N TRP A 125 10.59 -8.44 10.08
CA TRP A 125 10.00 -8.64 11.41
C TRP A 125 10.22 -10.07 11.93
N ARG A 126 9.98 -11.07 11.07
CA ARG A 126 10.21 -12.49 11.39
C ARG A 126 11.69 -12.80 11.59
N ALA A 127 12.56 -12.28 10.73
CA ALA A 127 14.00 -12.48 10.82
C ALA A 127 14.60 -11.89 12.11
N ALA A 128 14.01 -10.81 12.63
CA ALA A 128 14.36 -10.22 13.93
C ALA A 128 13.84 -11.04 15.14
N GLY A 129 13.12 -12.15 14.92
CA GLY A 129 12.60 -13.00 15.98
C GLY A 129 11.44 -12.39 16.77
N HIS A 130 10.76 -11.38 16.20
CA HIS A 130 9.61 -10.74 16.85
C HIS A 130 8.34 -11.61 16.76
N PRO A 131 7.42 -11.47 17.73
CA PRO A 131 6.22 -12.31 17.80
C PRO A 131 5.29 -12.09 16.61
N LEU A 132 4.54 -13.13 16.26
CA LEU A 132 3.48 -13.11 15.25
C LEU A 132 2.14 -13.44 15.92
N ALA A 133 1.08 -12.88 15.36
CA ALA A 133 -0.30 -13.10 15.75
C ALA A 133 -1.04 -13.96 14.73
N GLN A 134 -2.13 -14.59 15.18
CA GLN A 134 -3.08 -15.37 14.39
C GLN A 134 -4.52 -14.97 14.68
N ASP A 135 -4.72 -14.08 15.65
CA ASP A 135 -5.99 -13.52 16.04
C ASP A 135 -6.32 -12.30 15.17
N GLU A 136 -7.59 -12.16 14.81
CA GLU A 136 -8.07 -11.02 14.05
C GLU A 136 -9.14 -10.33 14.89
N GLN A 137 -8.84 -9.10 15.32
CA GLN A 137 -9.78 -8.27 16.05
C GLN A 137 -10.19 -7.09 15.18
N PRO A 138 -11.50 -6.87 14.97
CA PRO A 138 -11.96 -5.68 14.27
C PRO A 138 -11.50 -4.44 15.03
N PRO A 139 -10.82 -3.48 14.39
CA PRO A 139 -10.46 -2.24 15.05
C PRO A 139 -11.72 -1.43 15.37
N VAL A 140 -11.65 -0.59 16.40
CA VAL A 140 -12.65 0.46 16.61
C VAL A 140 -12.50 1.47 15.47
N PRO A 141 -13.58 1.83 14.76
CA PRO A 141 -13.51 2.83 13.70
C PRO A 141 -12.94 4.16 14.20
N GLY A 142 -12.00 4.72 13.44
CA GLY A 142 -11.38 6.00 13.74
C GLY A 142 -12.14 7.18 13.14
N ASP A 143 -11.58 8.38 13.27
CA ASP A 143 -12.21 9.65 12.89
C ASP A 143 -11.49 10.46 11.80
N VAL A 144 -10.38 9.95 11.25
CA VAL A 144 -9.49 10.67 10.33
C VAL A 144 -10.23 11.44 9.23
N VAL A 145 -9.76 12.64 8.91
CA VAL A 145 -10.27 13.45 7.80
C VAL A 145 -9.22 13.52 6.69
N LEU A 146 -9.61 13.14 5.48
CA LEU A 146 -8.72 13.02 4.32
C LEU A 146 -9.07 14.04 3.23
N GLY A 147 -8.02 14.58 2.59
CA GLY A 147 -8.08 15.44 1.40
C GLY A 147 -7.70 14.72 0.10
N HIS A 148 -7.24 15.48 -0.89
CA HIS A 148 -6.65 14.96 -2.13
C HIS A 148 -5.70 15.99 -2.76
N GLY A 149 -4.84 15.53 -3.67
CA GLY A 149 -3.99 16.41 -4.48
C GLY A 149 -2.81 16.98 -3.69
N HIS A 150 -2.37 16.29 -2.64
CA HIS A 150 -1.18 16.64 -1.88
C HIS A 150 0.10 16.01 -2.44
N MET A 151 -0.02 15.09 -3.41
CA MET A 151 1.09 14.48 -4.15
C MET A 151 0.95 14.77 -5.65
N ASP A 152 2.09 14.89 -6.33
CA ASP A 152 2.08 15.03 -7.79
C ASP A 152 1.60 13.73 -8.45
N ALA A 153 0.62 13.86 -9.34
CA ALA A 153 0.12 12.79 -10.19
C ALA A 153 -0.01 13.31 -11.63
N ILE A 154 0.20 12.43 -12.61
CA ILE A 154 0.09 12.77 -14.03
C ILE A 154 -1.04 11.96 -14.67
N SER A 155 -1.72 12.59 -15.64
CA SER A 155 -2.73 11.91 -16.45
C SER A 155 -2.11 10.90 -17.42
N MET A 156 -2.93 10.02 -18.01
CA MET A 156 -2.46 9.12 -19.06
C MET A 156 -1.97 9.91 -20.29
N GLU A 157 -2.67 10.99 -20.64
CA GLU A 157 -2.30 11.91 -21.70
C GLU A 157 -0.95 12.59 -21.40
N ASP A 158 -0.74 13.06 -20.18
CA ASP A 158 0.53 13.66 -19.76
C ASP A 158 1.70 12.67 -19.82
N ALA A 159 1.44 11.41 -19.47
CA ALA A 159 2.43 10.34 -19.51
C ALA A 159 2.87 10.02 -20.95
N ALA A 160 1.95 10.06 -21.93
CA ALA A 160 2.27 9.83 -23.34
C ALA A 160 3.28 10.86 -23.89
N ASP A 161 3.14 12.11 -23.46
CA ASP A 161 4.00 13.22 -23.90
C ASP A 161 5.24 13.44 -23.00
N TRP A 162 5.38 12.66 -21.93
CA TRP A 162 6.42 12.86 -20.90
C TRP A 162 7.84 12.74 -21.42
N HIS A 163 8.04 11.99 -22.52
CA HIS A 163 9.34 11.81 -23.15
C HIS A 163 10.01 13.12 -23.61
N SER A 164 9.22 14.19 -23.79
CA SER A 164 9.71 15.53 -24.15
C SER A 164 10.06 16.39 -22.92
N ARG A 165 9.60 15.99 -21.73
CA ARG A 165 9.67 16.77 -20.48
C ARG A 165 10.58 16.13 -19.43
N GLY A 166 10.90 14.84 -19.54
CA GLY A 166 11.77 14.15 -18.59
C GLY A 166 11.90 12.65 -18.84
N ILE A 167 12.22 11.93 -17.76
CA ILE A 167 12.38 10.48 -17.75
C ILE A 167 11.10 9.85 -17.19
N LEU A 168 10.57 8.84 -17.88
CA LEU A 168 9.50 7.99 -17.39
C LEU A 168 10.10 6.66 -16.94
N LEU A 169 9.87 6.27 -15.68
CA LEU A 169 10.37 5.03 -15.11
C LEU A 169 9.22 4.04 -14.94
N ASP A 170 9.44 2.80 -15.38
CA ASP A 170 8.52 1.69 -15.19
C ASP A 170 9.06 0.76 -14.10
N ALA A 171 8.31 0.62 -13.00
CA ALA A 171 8.72 -0.18 -11.85
C ALA A 171 8.46 -1.69 -12.02
N ARG A 172 7.92 -2.13 -13.16
CA ARG A 172 7.67 -3.55 -13.41
C ARG A 172 8.97 -4.29 -13.71
N ALA A 173 8.98 -5.60 -13.46
CA ALA A 173 10.10 -6.46 -13.83
C ALA A 173 10.42 -6.32 -15.33
N GLY A 174 11.69 -6.40 -15.71
CA GLY A 174 12.13 -6.17 -17.10
C GLY A 174 11.47 -7.08 -18.15
N SER A 175 10.91 -8.22 -17.75
CA SER A 175 10.13 -9.12 -18.62
C SER A 175 8.71 -8.59 -18.94
N ALA A 176 8.21 -7.64 -18.17
CA ALA A 176 6.94 -6.95 -18.36
C ALA A 176 7.08 -5.58 -19.06
N THR A 177 8.31 -5.14 -19.30
CA THR A 177 8.63 -3.94 -20.08
C THR A 177 9.07 -4.35 -21.48
N GLY A 178 8.21 -4.13 -22.48
CA GLY A 178 8.44 -4.50 -23.88
C GLY A 178 7.43 -5.53 -24.40
N ALA A 179 7.27 -5.59 -25.72
CA ALA A 179 6.20 -6.29 -26.46
C ALA A 179 6.11 -7.83 -26.28
N LYS A 180 6.85 -8.43 -25.33
CA LYS A 180 6.67 -9.83 -24.95
C LYS A 180 5.51 -9.90 -23.96
N SER A 181 4.37 -10.38 -24.42
CA SER A 181 3.16 -10.55 -23.62
C SER A 181 3.42 -11.39 -22.38
N ASN A 182 3.33 -10.76 -21.21
CA ASN A 182 3.12 -11.47 -19.96
C ASN A 182 1.63 -11.86 -19.92
N PRO A 183 1.26 -13.14 -19.82
CA PRO A 183 -0.15 -13.55 -19.78
C PRO A 183 -0.93 -12.94 -18.60
N LEU A 184 -0.22 -12.47 -17.56
CA LEU A 184 -0.81 -11.78 -16.40
C LEU A 184 -0.81 -10.25 -16.53
N ILE A 185 -0.20 -9.67 -17.57
CA ILE A 185 -0.16 -8.22 -17.81
C ILE A 185 -0.51 -7.96 -19.29
N PRO A 186 -1.74 -7.51 -19.60
CA PRO A 186 -2.14 -7.20 -20.96
C PRO A 186 -1.21 -6.17 -21.63
N ALA A 187 -1.02 -6.29 -22.94
CA ALA A 187 -0.16 -5.36 -23.71
C ALA A 187 -0.59 -3.88 -23.61
N ARG A 188 -1.88 -3.61 -23.41
CA ARG A 188 -2.44 -2.26 -23.17
C ARG A 188 -1.94 -1.58 -21.88
N ASP A 189 -1.33 -2.34 -20.98
CA ASP A 189 -0.77 -1.82 -19.74
C ASP A 189 0.75 -1.58 -19.87
N THR A 190 1.31 -1.55 -21.10
CA THR A 190 2.76 -1.41 -21.35
C THR A 190 3.11 -0.15 -22.14
N PHE A 191 4.18 0.55 -21.74
CA PHE A 191 4.81 1.59 -22.55
C PHE A 191 5.78 0.96 -23.57
N PRO A 192 5.91 1.52 -24.78
CA PRO A 192 6.89 1.04 -25.76
C PRO A 192 8.30 1.17 -25.20
N ALA A 193 9.06 0.08 -25.23
CA ALA A 193 10.49 0.11 -24.94
C ALA A 193 11.19 0.95 -26.03
N ARG A 194 11.97 1.95 -25.63
CA ARG A 194 12.92 2.64 -26.52
C ARG A 194 14.23 1.88 -26.56
#